data_AF-E2C1B2-F1
#
_entry.id   AF-E2C1B2-F1
#
_cell.length_a   1.000
_cell.length_b   1.000
_cell.length_c   1.000
_cell.angle_alpha   90.00
_cell.angle_beta   90.00
_cell.angle_gamma   90.00
#
_symmetry.space_group_name_H-M   'P 1'
#
loop_
_entity.id
_entity.type
_entity.pdbx_description
1 polymer ?
#
loop_
_entity_poly.entity_id
_entity_poly.type
_entity_poly.pdbx_seq_one_letter_code
_entity_poly.pdbx_strand_id
1 'polypeptide(L)'
;MPSELPIDTLSNPLPETVFRRKNNALFKKLVRKTHFNFKEIEALAVIHRKITQTLGPITRSVFRDIWHSSFDYTENIRHLFIDRLFSALDKKNILQIYDFMHTNKLKKEHIFPSMRGCLIKLQTDEDSDESMKDLIDLLMKKIDVDRDGGITEEEFHTTVKDRNPLLLECIGPVFPSREARRAFLSTFTDRLGRF
;
A
#
# COMPACT_ATOMS: atom_id res chain seq x y z
N MET A 1 14.23 44.16 25.22
CA MET A 1 13.65 42.91 24.69
C MET A 1 14.74 41.87 24.72
N PRO A 2 14.53 40.66 25.27
CA PRO A 2 15.57 39.65 25.24
C PRO A 2 15.72 39.18 23.79
N SER A 3 16.92 39.35 23.24
CA SER A 3 17.31 38.81 21.94
C SER A 3 17.26 37.29 22.01
N GLU A 4 16.31 36.68 21.31
CA GLU A 4 16.29 35.23 21.12
C GLU A 4 17.60 34.83 20.45
N LEU A 5 18.45 34.09 21.19
CA LEU A 5 19.70 33.59 20.66
C LEU A 5 19.41 32.57 19.56
N PRO A 6 20.23 32.51 18.50
CA PRO A 6 20.10 31.49 17.47
C PRO A 6 20.11 30.10 18.12
N ILE A 7 19.16 29.25 17.73
CA ILE A 7 18.99 27.87 18.24
C ILE A 7 20.31 27.07 18.18
N ASP A 8 21.22 27.44 17.27
CA ASP A 8 22.53 26.84 17.03
C ASP A 8 23.59 27.10 18.14
N THR A 9 23.29 27.98 19.10
CA THR A 9 24.19 28.27 20.26
C THR A 9 24.00 27.32 21.43
N LEU A 10 22.97 26.46 21.40
CA LEU A 10 22.81 25.38 22.36
C LEU A 10 23.54 24.17 21.80
N SER A 11 24.52 23.65 22.55
CA SER A 11 25.12 22.32 22.34
C SER A 11 24.09 21.20 22.64
N ASN A 12 22.86 21.38 22.15
CA ASN A 12 21.79 20.40 22.20
C ASN A 12 21.86 19.62 20.89
N PRO A 13 22.26 18.33 20.93
CA PRO A 13 22.20 17.52 19.73
C PRO A 13 20.76 17.52 19.24
N LEU A 14 20.57 17.86 17.95
CA LEU A 14 19.25 17.90 17.32
C LEU A 14 18.48 16.62 17.71
N PRO A 15 17.20 16.71 18.13
CA PRO A 15 16.43 15.55 18.57
C PRO A 15 16.44 14.41 17.55
N GLU A 16 16.57 14.72 16.26
CA GLU A 16 16.74 13.77 15.17
C GLU A 16 18.05 12.98 15.26
N THR A 17 19.18 13.65 15.55
CA THR A 17 20.50 13.01 15.68
C THR A 17 20.53 12.04 16.86
N VAL A 18 19.93 12.40 17.99
CA VAL A 18 19.81 11.51 19.16
C VAL A 18 18.96 10.27 18.81
N PHE A 19 17.84 10.46 18.11
CA PHE A 19 16.98 9.37 17.67
C PHE A 19 17.67 8.43 16.68
N ARG A 20 18.43 8.97 15.72
CA ARG A 20 19.20 8.14 14.77
C ARG A 20 20.24 7.28 15.49
N ARG A 21 20.97 7.86 16.44
CA ARG A 21 21.94 7.12 17.26
C ARG A 21 21.28 6.02 18.08
N LYS A 22 20.16 6.31 18.76
CA LYS A 22 19.44 5.35 19.60
C LYS A 22 18.90 4.15 18.80
N ASN A 23 18.43 4.37 17.58
CA ASN A 23 17.77 3.34 16.77
C ASN A 23 18.68 2.67 15.72
N ASN A 24 19.99 2.94 15.75
CA ASN A 24 20.94 2.45 14.74
C ASN A 24 20.89 0.92 14.56
N ALA A 25 20.79 0.16 15.65
CA ALA A 25 20.67 -1.29 15.60
C ALA A 25 19.39 -1.77 14.88
N LEU A 26 18.26 -1.08 15.11
CA LEU A 26 17.00 -1.36 14.42
C LEU A 26 17.11 -1.03 12.93
N PHE A 27 17.73 0.10 12.58
CA PHE A 27 17.92 0.49 11.18
C PHE A 27 18.76 -0.55 10.44
N LYS A 28 19.87 -1.02 11.02
CA LYS A 28 20.68 -2.10 10.44
C LYS A 28 19.88 -3.39 10.22
N LYS A 29 18.96 -3.72 11.13
CA LYS A 29 18.07 -4.89 10.98
C LYS A 29 17.05 -4.68 9.85
N LEU A 30 16.50 -3.48 9.71
CA LEU A 30 15.54 -3.15 8.65
C LEU A 30 16.19 -3.09 7.26
N VAL A 31 17.45 -2.64 7.16
CA VAL A 31 18.20 -2.66 5.89
C VAL A 31 18.34 -4.09 5.36
N ARG A 32 18.50 -5.08 6.24
CA ARG A 32 18.60 -6.49 5.84
C ARG A 32 17.26 -7.11 5.43
N LYS A 33 16.14 -6.54 5.89
CA LYS A 33 14.78 -7.06 5.65
C LYS A 33 14.08 -6.38 4.47
N THR A 34 14.57 -5.24 4.02
CA THR A 34 13.90 -4.39 3.03
C THR A 34 14.83 -4.09 1.86
N HIS A 35 14.28 -3.54 0.78
CA HIS A 35 15.07 -3.11 -0.37
C HIS A 35 15.76 -1.74 -0.17
N PHE A 36 15.51 -1.09 0.97
CA PHE A 36 16.00 0.23 1.31
C PHE A 36 17.42 0.19 1.88
N ASN A 37 18.25 1.19 1.52
CA ASN A 37 19.57 1.35 2.13
C ASN A 37 19.47 2.02 3.51
N PHE A 38 20.60 2.13 4.20
CA PHE A 38 20.64 2.71 5.54
C PHE A 38 20.13 4.16 5.59
N LYS A 39 20.52 4.99 4.61
CA LYS A 39 20.09 6.41 4.54
C LYS A 39 18.58 6.54 4.34
N GLU A 40 18.00 5.72 3.47
CA GLU A 40 16.56 5.69 3.21
C GLU A 40 15.79 5.25 4.44
N ILE A 41 16.29 4.26 5.18
CA ILE A 41 15.67 3.81 6.42
C ILE A 41 15.77 4.87 7.51
N GLU A 42 16.89 5.59 7.62
CA GLU A 42 17.00 6.74 8.52
C GLU A 42 15.98 7.82 8.17
N ALA A 43 15.84 8.16 6.89
CA ALA A 43 14.89 9.15 6.43
C ALA A 43 13.43 8.71 6.70
N LEU A 44 13.07 7.47 6.35
CA LEU A 44 11.76 6.88 6.64
C LEU A 44 11.45 6.84 8.14
N ALA A 45 12.43 6.52 8.98
CA ALA A 45 12.26 6.51 10.43
C ALA A 45 12.04 7.92 11.00
N VAL A 46 12.68 8.94 10.43
CA VAL A 46 12.44 10.35 10.79
C VAL A 46 11.04 10.78 10.33
N ILE A 47 10.62 10.42 9.11
CA ILE A 47 9.26 10.68 8.61
C ILE A 47 8.22 10.04 9.54
N HIS A 48 8.38 8.75 9.85
CA HIS A 48 7.51 8.03 10.77
C HIS A 48 7.43 8.73 12.13
N ARG A 49 8.58 9.11 12.71
CA ARG A 49 8.61 9.83 13.98
C ARG A 49 7.84 11.15 13.91
N LYS A 50 8.03 11.95 12.86
CA LYS A 50 7.33 13.22 12.67
C LYS A 50 5.82 13.01 12.59
N ILE A 51 5.38 12.02 11.78
CA ILE A 51 3.98 11.61 11.68
C ILE A 51 3.43 11.23 13.05
N THR A 52 4.15 10.40 13.83
CA THR A 52 3.68 9.97 15.15
C THR A 52 3.64 11.14 16.17
N GLN A 53 4.52 12.13 16.02
CA GLN A 53 4.52 13.32 16.86
C GLN A 53 3.36 14.27 16.54
N THR A 54 2.96 14.38 15.27
CA THR A 54 1.90 15.29 14.83
C THR A 54 0.50 14.66 14.90
N LEU A 55 0.37 13.40 14.50
CA LEU A 55 -0.91 12.70 14.38
C LEU A 55 -1.16 11.67 15.50
N GLY A 56 -0.18 11.45 16.38
CA GLY A 56 -0.26 10.43 17.42
C GLY A 56 0.04 9.01 16.90
N PRO A 57 -0.32 7.96 17.67
CA PRO A 57 -0.13 6.57 17.25
C PRO A 57 -0.80 6.30 15.89
N ILE A 58 -0.12 5.54 15.02
CA ILE A 58 -0.65 5.17 13.71
C ILE A 58 -1.79 4.15 13.89
N THR A 59 -2.98 4.67 14.17
CA THR A 59 -4.24 3.92 14.15
C THR A 59 -4.73 3.76 12.71
N ARG A 60 -5.76 2.93 12.49
CA ARG A 60 -6.37 2.76 11.16
C ARG A 60 -6.82 4.08 10.53
N SER A 61 -7.41 4.98 11.34
CA SER A 61 -7.83 6.29 10.86
C SER A 61 -6.65 7.13 10.39
N VAL A 62 -5.60 7.22 11.22
CA VAL A 62 -4.38 7.98 10.89
C VAL A 62 -3.70 7.40 9.65
N PHE A 63 -3.65 6.06 9.53
CA PHE A 63 -3.13 5.40 8.35
C PHE A 63 -3.92 5.75 7.09
N ARG A 64 -5.25 5.79 7.17
CA ARG A 64 -6.13 6.23 6.08
C ARG A 64 -5.84 7.66 5.68
N ASP A 65 -5.70 8.57 6.64
CA ASP A 65 -5.43 9.98 6.38
C ASP A 65 -4.06 10.18 5.71
N ILE A 66 -3.05 9.42 6.14
CA ILE A 66 -1.72 9.41 5.52
C ILE A 66 -1.81 8.92 4.07
N TRP A 67 -2.54 7.83 3.82
CA TRP A 67 -2.69 7.27 2.47
C TRP A 67 -3.48 8.18 1.53
N HIS A 68 -4.53 8.80 2.04
CA HIS A 68 -5.30 9.79 1.30
C HIS A 68 -4.43 10.99 0.93
N SER A 69 -3.68 11.53 1.90
CA SER A 69 -2.88 12.75 1.70
C SER A 69 -1.58 12.52 0.90
N SER A 70 -0.96 11.35 1.06
CA SER A 70 0.37 11.07 0.48
C SER A 70 0.29 10.32 -0.85
N PHE A 71 -0.75 9.50 -1.04
CA PHE A 71 -0.88 8.62 -2.21
C PHE A 71 -2.11 8.89 -3.08
N ASP A 72 -2.87 9.95 -2.79
CA ASP A 72 -4.08 10.35 -3.53
C ASP A 72 -5.10 9.21 -3.66
N TYR A 73 -5.24 8.41 -2.59
CA TYR A 73 -6.33 7.44 -2.43
C TYR A 73 -7.61 8.19 -2.09
N THR A 74 -8.18 8.86 -3.08
CA THR A 74 -9.54 9.43 -3.07
C THR A 74 -10.58 8.32 -3.34
N GLU A 75 -11.88 8.57 -3.19
CA GLU A 75 -13.01 7.60 -3.37
C GLU A 75 -13.30 6.57 -2.26
N ASN A 76 -14.60 6.42 -2.00
CA ASN A 76 -15.24 5.65 -0.94
C ASN A 76 -14.85 4.17 -0.88
N ILE A 77 -14.37 3.58 -1.98
CA ILE A 77 -14.07 2.14 -2.08
C ILE A 77 -12.55 1.87 -2.05
N ARG A 78 -11.74 2.84 -2.49
CA ARG A 78 -10.29 2.85 -2.27
C ARG A 78 -9.94 2.89 -0.78
N HIS A 79 -10.77 3.53 0.04
CA HIS A 79 -10.64 3.48 1.51
C HIS A 79 -10.85 2.09 2.11
N LEU A 80 -11.72 1.25 1.54
CA LEU A 80 -11.94 -0.12 2.00
C LEU A 80 -10.68 -0.99 1.79
N PHE A 81 -10.00 -0.78 0.65
CA PHE A 81 -8.71 -1.40 0.38
C PHE A 81 -7.61 -0.92 1.35
N ILE A 82 -7.65 0.35 1.80
CA ILE A 82 -6.68 0.87 2.78
C ILE A 82 -6.78 0.16 4.14
N ASP A 83 -7.99 -0.11 4.64
CA ASP A 83 -8.16 -0.83 5.91
C ASP A 83 -7.62 -2.27 5.82
N ARG A 84 -7.77 -2.89 4.64
CA ARG A 84 -7.24 -4.22 4.35
C ARG A 84 -5.73 -4.18 4.17
N LEU A 85 -5.19 -3.20 3.45
CA LEU A 85 -3.76 -2.93 3.37
C LEU A 85 -3.16 -2.76 4.77
N PHE A 86 -3.83 -2.03 5.66
CA PHE A 86 -3.37 -1.91 7.05
C PHE A 86 -3.31 -3.26 7.76
N SER A 87 -4.32 -4.10 7.54
CA SER A 87 -4.40 -5.44 8.15
C SER A 87 -3.46 -6.46 7.48
N ALA A 88 -3.05 -6.20 6.24
CA ALA A 88 -2.19 -7.06 5.41
C ALA A 88 -0.75 -6.54 5.30
N LEU A 89 -0.41 -5.38 5.88
CA LEU A 89 0.93 -4.78 5.83
C LEU A 89 2.05 -5.72 6.31
N ASP A 90 1.72 -6.62 7.25
CA ASP A 90 2.66 -7.60 7.78
C ASP A 90 2.58 -8.96 7.05
N LYS A 91 1.65 -9.10 6.11
CA LYS A 91 1.40 -10.33 5.36
C LYS A 91 1.97 -10.20 3.95
N LYS A 92 2.62 -11.24 3.46
CA LYS A 92 3.30 -11.22 2.16
C LYS A 92 2.37 -11.40 0.95
N ASN A 93 1.06 -11.56 1.18
CA ASN A 93 0.16 -12.14 0.19
C ASN A 93 -0.96 -11.16 -0.16
N ILE A 94 -0.93 -10.66 -1.39
CA ILE A 94 -1.89 -9.67 -1.92
C ILE A 94 -3.30 -10.27 -2.05
N LEU A 95 -3.41 -11.60 -2.25
CA LEU A 95 -4.71 -12.26 -2.29
C LEU A 95 -5.51 -12.03 -0.99
N GLN A 96 -4.84 -11.89 0.16
CA GLN A 96 -5.52 -11.62 1.43
C GLN A 96 -6.10 -10.21 1.53
N ILE A 97 -5.68 -9.30 0.65
CA ILE A 97 -6.30 -7.98 0.52
C ILE A 97 -7.64 -8.10 -0.21
N TYR A 98 -7.72 -9.01 -1.19
CA TYR A 98 -8.94 -9.30 -1.96
C TYR A 98 -9.89 -10.27 -1.25
N ASP A 99 -9.41 -11.11 -0.34
CA ASP A 99 -10.25 -12.04 0.43
C ASP A 99 -10.93 -11.34 1.62
N PHE A 100 -12.11 -10.76 1.36
CA PHE A 100 -12.91 -10.07 2.39
C PHE A 100 -13.44 -11.00 3.48
N MET A 101 -13.64 -12.28 3.16
CA MET A 101 -14.29 -13.26 4.04
C MET A 101 -13.29 -14.19 4.75
N HIS A 102 -11.98 -14.05 4.47
CA HIS A 102 -10.92 -14.92 4.98
C HIS A 102 -11.18 -16.41 4.66
N THR A 103 -11.78 -16.67 3.51
CA THR A 103 -12.13 -18.02 3.05
C THR A 103 -10.94 -18.77 2.46
N ASN A 104 -9.78 -18.10 2.28
CA ASN A 104 -8.58 -18.61 1.58
C ASN A 104 -8.84 -19.05 0.13
N LYS A 105 -10.03 -18.74 -0.38
CA LYS A 105 -10.49 -18.95 -1.75
C LYS A 105 -11.32 -17.76 -2.18
N LEU A 106 -10.92 -17.13 -3.27
CA LEU A 106 -11.61 -15.97 -3.81
C LEU A 106 -12.61 -16.42 -4.89
N LYS A 107 -13.89 -16.28 -4.57
CA LYS A 107 -15.00 -16.62 -5.47
C LYS A 107 -15.48 -15.39 -6.24
N LYS A 108 -16.20 -15.63 -7.35
CA LYS A 108 -16.81 -14.57 -8.19
C LYS A 108 -17.65 -13.57 -7.37
N GLU A 109 -18.40 -14.08 -6.40
CA GLU A 109 -19.25 -13.28 -5.49
C GLU A 109 -18.47 -12.26 -4.64
N HIS A 110 -17.18 -12.50 -4.37
CA HIS A 110 -16.30 -11.57 -3.65
C HIS A 110 -15.60 -10.58 -4.60
N ILE A 111 -15.34 -11.00 -5.83
CA ILE A 111 -14.67 -10.17 -6.85
C ILE A 111 -15.61 -9.09 -7.37
N PHE A 112 -16.88 -9.42 -7.60
CA PHE A 112 -17.84 -8.51 -8.23
C PHE A 112 -18.02 -7.18 -7.48
N PRO A 113 -18.27 -7.14 -6.15
CA PRO A 113 -18.39 -5.88 -5.42
C PRO A 113 -17.09 -5.06 -5.43
N SER A 114 -15.95 -5.76 -5.42
CA SER A 114 -14.61 -5.15 -5.42
C SER A 114 -14.34 -4.41 -6.73
N MET A 115 -14.58 -5.07 -7.86
CA MET A 115 -14.37 -4.48 -9.19
C MET A 115 -15.40 -3.39 -9.51
N ARG A 116 -16.67 -3.60 -9.15
CA ARG A 116 -17.74 -2.60 -9.32
C ARG A 116 -17.39 -1.28 -8.64
N GLY A 117 -16.77 -1.38 -7.48
CA GLY A 117 -16.36 -0.22 -6.72
C GLY A 117 -15.14 0.53 -7.24
N CYS A 118 -14.35 -0.08 -8.12
CA CYS A 118 -13.23 0.57 -8.78
C CYS A 118 -13.64 1.25 -10.10
N LEU A 119 -14.79 0.88 -10.68
CA LEU A 119 -15.27 1.34 -11.97
C LEU A 119 -16.29 2.49 -11.85
N ILE A 120 -16.20 3.33 -10.80
CA ILE A 120 -17.16 4.41 -10.50
C ILE A 120 -17.39 5.36 -11.69
N LYS A 121 -16.39 5.53 -12.57
CA LYS A 121 -16.49 6.38 -13.77
C LYS A 121 -17.32 5.79 -14.93
N LEU A 122 -17.75 4.53 -14.84
CA LEU A 122 -18.56 3.83 -15.88
C LEU A 122 -20.04 3.66 -15.48
N GLN A 123 -20.46 4.23 -14.34
CA GLN A 123 -21.76 3.98 -13.70
C GLN A 123 -23.01 4.53 -14.45
N THR A 124 -22.87 5.09 -15.64
CA THR A 124 -24.01 5.69 -16.36
C THR A 124 -24.75 4.75 -17.32
N ASP A 125 -24.24 3.55 -17.61
CA ASP A 125 -24.90 2.62 -18.53
C ASP A 125 -25.33 1.32 -17.84
N GLU A 126 -26.59 0.92 -18.04
CA GLU A 126 -27.14 -0.36 -17.56
C GLU A 126 -26.39 -1.60 -18.11
N ASP A 127 -25.59 -1.43 -19.17
CA ASP A 127 -24.68 -2.44 -19.75
C ASP A 127 -23.39 -2.67 -18.95
N SER A 128 -23.13 -1.88 -17.90
CA SER A 128 -21.89 -1.94 -17.12
C SER A 128 -21.76 -3.19 -16.23
N ASP A 129 -22.88 -3.74 -15.74
CA ASP A 129 -22.85 -4.91 -14.85
C ASP A 129 -22.63 -6.22 -15.63
N GLU A 130 -23.20 -6.38 -16.83
CA GLU A 130 -22.96 -7.55 -17.69
C GLU A 130 -21.52 -7.57 -18.24
N SER A 131 -21.02 -6.43 -18.70
CA SER A 131 -19.62 -6.31 -19.11
C SER A 131 -18.63 -6.58 -17.96
N MET A 132 -18.99 -6.24 -16.73
CA MET A 132 -18.24 -6.64 -15.53
C MET A 132 -18.27 -8.14 -15.28
N LYS A 133 -19.42 -8.80 -15.42
CA LYS A 133 -19.51 -10.26 -15.29
C LYS A 133 -18.66 -10.96 -16.33
N ASP A 134 -18.69 -10.51 -17.58
CA ASP A 134 -17.83 -11.04 -18.66
C ASP A 134 -16.35 -10.87 -18.34
N LEU A 135 -15.95 -9.73 -17.78
CA LEU A 135 -14.57 -9.47 -17.37
C LEU A 135 -14.15 -10.40 -16.21
N ILE A 136 -15.03 -10.62 -15.23
CA ILE A 136 -14.78 -11.54 -14.11
C ILE A 136 -14.69 -12.97 -14.62
N ASP A 137 -15.55 -13.37 -15.56
CA ASP A 137 -15.52 -14.71 -16.14
C ASP A 137 -14.23 -14.94 -16.95
N LEU A 138 -13.77 -13.94 -17.70
CA LEU A 138 -12.47 -13.97 -18.37
C LEU A 138 -11.31 -14.04 -17.36
N LEU A 139 -11.42 -13.33 -16.24
CA LEU A 139 -10.44 -13.35 -15.16
C LEU A 139 -10.33 -14.74 -14.53
N MET A 140 -11.47 -15.32 -14.13
CA MET A 140 -11.56 -16.65 -13.56
C MET A 140 -10.99 -17.67 -14.53
N LYS A 141 -11.38 -17.64 -15.81
CA LYS A 141 -10.84 -18.55 -16.83
C LYS A 141 -9.31 -18.48 -17.00
N LYS A 142 -8.68 -17.35 -16.63
CA LYS A 142 -7.22 -17.17 -16.67
C LYS A 142 -6.49 -17.63 -15.42
N ILE A 143 -7.10 -17.46 -14.25
CA ILE A 143 -6.45 -17.67 -12.94
C ILE A 143 -6.86 -19.01 -12.31
N ASP A 144 -8.15 -19.34 -12.35
CA ASP A 144 -8.74 -20.60 -11.85
C ASP A 144 -8.38 -21.74 -12.82
N VAL A 145 -7.33 -22.50 -12.49
CA VAL A 145 -6.75 -23.52 -13.37
C VAL A 145 -7.54 -24.82 -13.28
N ASP A 146 -8.00 -25.17 -12.08
CA ASP A 146 -8.77 -26.38 -11.80
C ASP A 146 -10.28 -26.21 -12.11
N ARG A 147 -10.74 -24.99 -12.36
CA ARG A 147 -12.12 -24.60 -12.66
C ARG A 147 -13.09 -24.96 -11.54
N ASP A 148 -12.62 -24.92 -10.30
CA ASP A 148 -13.44 -25.17 -9.12
C ASP A 148 -14.33 -23.97 -8.73
N GLY A 149 -14.13 -22.82 -9.39
CA GLY A 149 -14.87 -21.59 -9.16
C GLY A 149 -14.31 -20.71 -8.04
N GLY A 150 -13.12 -21.00 -7.52
CA GLY A 150 -12.47 -20.28 -6.43
C GLY A 150 -10.96 -20.19 -6.57
N ILE A 151 -10.43 -18.96 -6.71
CA ILE A 151 -8.99 -18.73 -6.84
C ILE A 151 -8.29 -18.95 -5.50
N THR A 152 -7.35 -19.90 -5.47
CA THR A 152 -6.46 -20.13 -4.32
C THR A 152 -5.22 -19.22 -4.37
N GLU A 153 -4.49 -19.13 -3.25
CA GLU A 153 -3.23 -18.36 -3.18
C GLU A 153 -2.17 -18.89 -4.13
N GLU A 154 -2.06 -20.20 -4.25
CA GLU A 154 -1.08 -20.87 -5.12
C GLU A 154 -1.35 -20.58 -6.59
N GLU A 155 -2.61 -20.66 -7.01
CA GLU A 155 -3.02 -20.34 -8.39
C GLU A 155 -2.84 -18.87 -8.72
N PHE A 156 -3.23 -17.97 -7.79
CA PHE A 156 -3.04 -16.54 -7.97
C PHE A 156 -1.56 -16.19 -8.11
N HIS A 157 -0.72 -16.70 -7.20
CA HIS A 157 0.72 -16.44 -7.22
C HIS A 157 1.39 -17.00 -8.49
N THR A 158 1.08 -18.24 -8.88
CA THR A 158 1.63 -18.87 -10.08
C THR A 158 1.20 -18.11 -11.33
N THR A 159 -0.06 -17.70 -11.42
CA THR A 159 -0.58 -16.96 -12.57
C THR A 159 0.05 -15.56 -12.70
N VAL A 160 0.18 -14.83 -11.59
CA VAL A 160 0.78 -13.49 -11.59
C VAL A 160 2.27 -13.56 -11.93
N LYS A 161 3.00 -14.52 -11.35
CA LYS A 161 4.45 -14.62 -11.52
C LYS A 161 4.85 -15.19 -12.88
N ASP A 162 4.17 -16.23 -13.34
CA ASP A 162 4.62 -16.99 -14.51
C ASP A 162 3.89 -16.59 -15.79
N ARG A 163 2.67 -16.01 -15.71
CA ARG A 163 1.90 -15.61 -16.89
C ARG A 163 1.86 -14.10 -17.10
N ASN A 164 1.34 -13.35 -16.15
CA ASN A 164 1.16 -11.90 -16.33
C ASN A 164 1.16 -11.13 -15.00
N PRO A 165 2.22 -10.31 -14.73
CA PRO A 165 2.29 -9.47 -13.54
C PRO A 165 1.15 -8.45 -13.43
N LEU A 166 0.52 -8.05 -14.54
CA LEU A 166 -0.60 -7.09 -14.53
C LEU A 166 -1.85 -7.65 -13.84
N LEU A 167 -1.95 -8.98 -13.67
CA LEU A 167 -3.03 -9.61 -12.92
C LEU A 167 -2.95 -9.34 -11.42
N LEU A 168 -1.86 -8.73 -10.94
CA LEU A 168 -1.73 -8.37 -9.53
C LEU A 168 -2.75 -7.30 -9.08
N GLU A 169 -3.14 -6.41 -9.98
CA GLU A 169 -4.09 -5.30 -9.73
C GLU A 169 -5.44 -5.50 -10.42
N CYS A 170 -5.71 -6.70 -10.94
CA CYS A 170 -6.87 -6.95 -11.80
C CYS A 170 -8.23 -6.80 -11.11
N ILE A 171 -8.29 -6.97 -9.78
CA ILE A 171 -9.51 -6.85 -8.97
C ILE A 171 -9.66 -5.43 -8.39
N GLY A 172 -8.67 -4.56 -8.59
CA GLY A 172 -8.67 -3.17 -8.15
C GLY A 172 -7.25 -2.64 -7.86
N PRO A 173 -7.06 -1.31 -7.87
CA PRO A 173 -5.78 -0.67 -7.63
C PRO A 173 -5.41 -0.77 -6.14
N VAL A 174 -4.66 -1.81 -5.80
CA VAL A 174 -4.14 -2.03 -4.44
C VAL A 174 -2.86 -1.23 -4.19
N PHE A 175 -2.16 -0.82 -5.25
CA PHE A 175 -0.92 -0.04 -5.14
C PHE A 175 -1.09 1.42 -5.51
N PRO A 176 -0.27 2.32 -4.93
CA PRO A 176 -0.25 3.73 -5.32
C PRO A 176 0.06 3.91 -6.80
N SER A 177 -0.55 4.93 -7.39
CA SER A 177 -0.21 5.36 -8.75
C SER A 177 1.27 5.67 -8.87
N ARG A 178 1.79 5.62 -10.10
CA ARG A 178 3.21 5.88 -10.36
C ARG A 178 3.60 7.29 -9.94
N GLU A 179 2.70 8.25 -10.11
CA GLU A 179 2.84 9.66 -9.76
C GLU A 179 2.94 9.81 -8.24
N ALA A 180 2.00 9.22 -7.50
CA ALA A 180 1.99 9.21 -6.04
C ALA A 180 3.25 8.53 -5.46
N ARG A 181 3.63 7.38 -5.99
CA ARG A 181 4.84 6.65 -5.60
C ARG A 181 6.08 7.51 -5.83
N ARG A 182 6.20 8.13 -7.01
CA ARG A 182 7.35 8.98 -7.35
C ARG A 182 7.43 10.22 -6.47
N ALA A 183 6.30 10.88 -6.22
CA ALA A 183 6.22 12.03 -5.33
C ALA A 183 6.68 11.65 -3.92
N PHE A 184 6.17 10.54 -3.36
CA PHE A 184 6.59 10.08 -2.04
C PHE A 184 8.07 9.66 -2.02
N LEU A 185 8.55 8.88 -2.99
CA LEU A 185 9.95 8.45 -3.06
C LEU A 185 10.91 9.65 -3.14
N SER A 186 10.56 10.70 -3.89
CA SER A 186 11.39 11.90 -3.99
C SER A 186 11.56 12.67 -2.68
N THR A 187 10.75 12.39 -1.66
CA THR A 187 10.91 13.02 -0.34
C THR A 187 12.09 12.47 0.47
N PHE A 188 12.57 11.27 0.13
CA PHE A 188 13.57 10.57 0.95
C PHE A 188 14.64 9.78 0.16
N THR A 189 14.48 9.59 -1.14
CA THR A 189 15.46 8.91 -1.99
C THR A 189 15.61 9.52 -3.37
N ASP A 190 16.85 9.58 -3.84
CA ASP A 190 17.19 9.94 -5.22
C ASP A 190 17.11 8.72 -6.16
N ARG A 191 16.89 7.51 -5.63
CA ARG A 191 16.88 6.24 -6.37
C ARG A 191 15.50 5.90 -6.91
N LEU A 192 14.92 6.84 -7.64
CA LEU A 192 13.54 6.74 -8.15
C LEU A 192 13.33 5.60 -9.18
N GLY A 193 14.39 5.14 -9.86
CA GLY A 193 14.30 4.11 -10.90
C GLY A 193 14.41 2.66 -10.41
N ARG A 194 14.52 2.44 -9.09
CA ARG A 194 14.75 1.10 -8.51
C ARG A 194 13.47 0.39 -8.05
N PHE A 195 12.34 1.10 -8.01
CA PHE A 195 11.09 0.69 -7.36
C PHE A 195 9.86 0.90 -8.27
#